data_AF-A0AA96V7D3-F1
#
_entry.id   AF-A0AA96V7D3-F1
#
_cell.length_a   1.000
_cell.length_b   1.000
_cell.length_c   1.000
_cell.angle_alpha   90.00
_cell.angle_beta   90.00
_cell.angle_gamma   90.00
#
_symmetry.space_group_name_H-M   'P 1'
#
loop_
_entity.id
_entity.type
_entity.pdbx_description
1 polymer ?
#
loop_
_entity_poly.entity_id
_entity_poly.type
_entity_poly.pdbx_seq_one_letter_code
_entity_poly.pdbx_strand_id
1 'polypeptide(L)'
;MTIDWNDNFSEYELHIIYKICLRGRICNRHIEGENLCQGVRSDKIGSVKKALKELERKEIIHSYKTQNRYDYCIPNENYRSAINLLKRYAPTYEWIKNI
;
A
#
# COMPACT_ATOMS: atom_id res chain seq x y z
N MET A 1 -5.89 -5.08 -16.18
CA MET A 1 -6.42 -6.38 -15.68
C MET A 1 -7.52 -6.06 -14.66
N THR A 2 -8.43 -6.98 -14.34
CA THR A 2 -9.37 -6.74 -13.23
C THR A 2 -8.67 -7.10 -11.91
N ILE A 3 -8.60 -6.16 -10.97
CA ILE A 3 -7.98 -6.38 -9.66
C ILE A 3 -8.88 -7.33 -8.84
N ASP A 4 -8.33 -8.47 -8.42
CA ASP A 4 -9.01 -9.37 -7.48
C ASP A 4 -8.72 -8.95 -6.04
N TRP A 5 -9.68 -8.26 -5.43
CA TRP A 5 -9.61 -7.81 -4.03
C TRP A 5 -9.90 -8.92 -3.02
N ASN A 6 -10.19 -10.15 -3.46
CA ASN A 6 -10.37 -11.31 -2.59
C ASN A 6 -9.13 -12.20 -2.51
N ASP A 7 -8.05 -11.86 -3.22
CA ASP A 7 -6.76 -12.52 -3.09
C ASP A 7 -6.20 -12.39 -1.66
N ASN A 8 -5.27 -13.28 -1.32
CA ASN A 8 -4.57 -13.22 -0.04
C ASN A 8 -3.46 -12.17 -0.12
N PHE A 9 -3.61 -11.12 0.68
CA PHE A 9 -2.59 -10.09 0.83
C PHE A 9 -1.65 -10.43 1.99
N SER A 10 -0.36 -10.29 1.75
CA SER A 10 0.65 -10.38 2.80
C SER A 10 0.56 -9.19 3.77
N GLU A 11 1.08 -9.38 4.98
CA GLU A 11 1.17 -8.31 5.98
C GLU A 11 1.85 -7.05 5.44
N TYR A 12 2.91 -7.20 4.63
CA TYR A 12 3.65 -6.07 4.06
C TYR A 12 2.84 -5.33 2.99
N GLU A 13 2.06 -6.04 2.17
CA GLU A 13 1.14 -5.41 1.22
C GLU A 13 0.07 -4.62 1.96
N LEU A 14 -0.55 -5.21 2.98
CA LEU A 14 -1.54 -4.54 3.82
C LEU A 14 -0.94 -3.31 4.51
N HIS A 15 0.29 -3.39 5.01
CA HIS A 15 0.99 -2.27 5.66
C HIS A 15 1.20 -1.09 4.72
N ILE A 16 1.59 -1.36 3.46
CA ILE A 16 1.74 -0.34 2.43
C ILE A 16 0.39 0.33 2.14
N ILE A 17 -0.64 -0.47 1.85
CA ILE A 17 -1.99 0.03 1.53
C ILE A 17 -2.51 0.88 2.68
N TYR A 18 -2.38 0.39 3.92
CA TYR A 18 -2.77 1.11 5.12
C TYR A 18 -2.08 2.47 5.25
N LYS A 19 -0.76 2.53 5.10
CA LYS A 19 -0.02 3.81 5.19
C LYS A 19 -0.45 4.82 4.13
N ILE A 20 -0.70 4.37 2.91
CA ILE A 20 -1.16 5.24 1.81
C ILE A 20 -2.57 5.77 2.14
N CYS A 21 -3.49 4.90 2.56
CA CYS A 21 -4.86 5.26 2.94
C CYS A 21 -4.89 6.21 4.15
N LEU A 22 -4.16 5.90 5.21
CA LEU A 22 -4.10 6.70 6.45
C LEU A 22 -3.61 8.13 6.18
N ARG A 23 -2.68 8.31 5.24
CA ARG A 23 -2.18 9.65 4.85
C ARG A 23 -3.02 10.33 3.76
N GLY A 24 -4.13 9.73 3.34
CA GLY A 24 -4.99 10.26 2.27
C GLY A 24 -4.25 10.45 0.95
N ARG A 25 -3.30 9.56 0.63
CA ARG A 25 -2.46 9.61 -0.57
C ARG A 25 -3.12 8.89 -1.73
N ILE A 26 -4.25 9.46 -2.14
CA ILE A 26 -5.00 9.08 -3.34
C ILE A 26 -4.40 9.87 -4.51
N CYS A 27 -4.49 9.34 -5.73
CA CYS A 27 -4.02 9.97 -6.97
C CYS A 27 -4.08 11.53 -6.93
N ASN A 28 -3.00 12.20 -7.36
CA ASN A 28 -2.63 13.61 -7.12
C ASN A 28 -1.94 13.92 -5.77
N ARG A 29 -1.84 12.95 -4.86
CA ARG A 29 -1.04 13.05 -3.63
C ARG A 29 -0.22 11.80 -3.45
N HIS A 30 1.11 11.93 -3.47
CA HIS A 30 2.00 10.78 -3.42
C HIS A 30 2.75 10.67 -2.08
N ILE A 31 3.17 9.46 -1.75
CA ILE A 31 4.08 9.18 -0.63
C ILE A 31 5.36 8.55 -1.15
N GLU A 32 6.49 9.11 -0.75
CA GLU A 32 7.81 8.56 -1.06
C GLU A 32 7.96 7.13 -0.52
N GLY A 33 8.55 6.24 -1.33
CA GLY A 33 8.72 4.82 -1.00
C GLY A 33 9.49 4.55 0.29
N GLU A 34 10.47 5.39 0.63
CA GLU A 34 11.21 5.26 1.89
C GLU A 34 10.29 5.43 3.12
N ASN A 35 9.30 6.33 3.04
CA ASN A 35 8.31 6.51 4.11
C ASN A 35 7.41 5.27 4.28
N LEU A 36 7.20 4.49 3.22
CA LEU A 36 6.50 3.21 3.31
C LEU A 36 7.32 2.17 4.08
N CYS A 37 8.64 2.25 4.02
CA CYS A 37 9.56 1.38 4.77
C CYS A 37 9.82 1.83 6.22
N GLN A 38 9.51 3.08 6.60
CA GLN A 38 9.72 3.57 7.97
C GLN A 38 9.01 2.72 9.04
N GLY A 39 9.68 2.44 10.16
CA GLY A 39 9.16 1.60 11.24
C GLY A 39 9.17 0.10 10.96
N VAL A 40 9.62 -0.32 9.77
CA VAL A 40 9.85 -1.73 9.45
C VAL A 40 11.28 -2.10 9.85
N ARG A 41 11.45 -3.26 10.47
CA ARG A 41 12.78 -3.79 10.81
C ARG A 41 13.66 -3.92 9.57
N SER A 42 14.95 -3.65 9.71
CA SER A 42 15.92 -3.67 8.60
C SER A 42 15.91 -5.00 7.82
N ASP A 43 15.80 -6.13 8.52
CA ASP A 43 15.72 -7.46 7.92
C ASP A 43 14.47 -7.71 7.08
N LYS A 44 13.43 -6.86 7.23
CA LYS A 44 12.15 -6.97 6.52
C LYS A 44 11.98 -5.94 5.41
N ILE A 45 12.92 -5.01 5.23
CA ILE A 45 12.86 -4.00 4.16
C ILE A 45 12.77 -4.67 2.77
N GLY A 46 13.48 -5.79 2.57
CA GLY A 46 13.39 -6.56 1.32
C GLY A 46 11.97 -7.06 1.03
N SER A 47 11.23 -7.50 2.05
CA SER A 47 9.85 -7.96 1.93
C SER A 47 8.89 -6.81 1.57
N VAL A 48 9.09 -5.62 2.15
CA VAL A 48 8.30 -4.42 1.80
C VAL A 48 8.55 -4.02 0.35
N LYS A 49 9.81 -4.01 -0.10
CA LYS A 49 10.14 -3.70 -1.50
C LYS A 49 9.54 -4.71 -2.48
N LYS A 50 9.48 -6.00 -2.10
CA LYS A 50 8.81 -7.03 -2.89
C LYS A 50 7.30 -6.77 -2.94
N ALA A 51 6.67 -6.47 -1.80
CA ALA A 51 5.25 -6.13 -1.72
C ALA A 51 4.89 -4.90 -2.57
N LEU A 52 5.72 -3.85 -2.58
CA LEU A 52 5.52 -2.68 -3.47
C LEU A 52 5.42 -3.09 -4.94
N LYS A 53 6.34 -3.93 -5.41
CA LYS A 53 6.36 -4.41 -6.80
C LYS A 53 5.14 -5.27 -7.12
N GLU A 54 4.71 -6.13 -6.19
CA GLU A 54 3.50 -6.94 -6.39
C GLU A 54 2.24 -6.07 -6.47
N LEU A 55 2.10 -5.07 -5.59
CA LEU A 55 0.97 -4.14 -5.62
C LEU A 55 0.94 -3.28 -6.89
N GLU A 56 2.10 -2.85 -7.36
CA GLU A 56 2.23 -2.13 -8.63
C GLU A 56 1.87 -3.02 -9.82
N ARG A 57 2.36 -4.27 -9.83
CA ARG A 57 2.00 -5.28 -10.85
C ARG A 57 0.51 -5.60 -10.86
N LYS A 58 -0.14 -5.58 -9.69
CA LYS A 58 -1.58 -5.76 -9.52
C LYS A 58 -2.39 -4.49 -9.84
N GLU A 59 -1.74 -3.40 -10.27
CA GLU A 59 -2.38 -2.10 -10.53
C GLU A 59 -3.11 -1.49 -9.32
N ILE A 60 -2.81 -1.96 -8.09
CA ILE A 60 -3.43 -1.49 -6.84
C ILE A 60 -2.83 -0.14 -6.42
N ILE A 61 -1.52 0.01 -6.62
CA ILE A 61 -0.80 1.27 -6.43
C ILE A 61 -0.14 1.69 -7.74
N HIS A 62 0.08 2.99 -7.89
CA HIS A 62 0.85 3.54 -9.00
C HIS A 62 2.15 4.16 -8.46
N SER A 63 3.25 4.01 -9.21
CA SER A 63 4.50 4.68 -8.89
C SER A 63 4.78 5.84 -9.84
N TYR A 64 5.33 6.91 -9.30
CA TYR A 64 5.76 8.10 -10.04
C TYR A 64 7.23 8.32 -9.75
N LYS A 65 8.03 8.45 -10.80
CA LYS A 65 9.43 8.83 -10.66
C LYS A 65 9.51 10.35 -10.58
N THR A 66 9.83 10.86 -9.39
CA THR A 66 10.07 12.29 -9.16
C THR A 66 11.56 12.48 -8.90
N GLN A 67 12.26 13.16 -9.81
CA GLN A 67 13.72 13.35 -9.74
C GLN A 67 14.47 11.99 -9.61
N ASN A 68 14.88 11.63 -8.40
CA ASN A 68 15.64 10.42 -8.06
C ASN A 68 14.93 9.49 -7.07
N ARG A 69 13.64 9.71 -6.80
CA ARG A 69 12.85 8.84 -5.91
C ARG A 69 11.58 8.33 -6.59
N TYR A 70 11.04 7.26 -6.01
CA TYR A 70 9.72 6.74 -6.36
C TYR A 70 8.71 7.18 -5.32
N ASP A 71 7.70 7.90 -5.77
CA ASP A 71 6.53 8.25 -4.98
C ASP A 71 5.37 7.35 -5.39
N TYR A 72 4.49 7.00 -4.45
CA TYR A 72 3.40 6.05 -4.65
C TYR A 72 2.05 6.64 -4.27
N CYS A 73 0.98 6.18 -4.90
CA CYS A 73 -0.40 6.43 -4.45
C CYS A 73 -1.32 5.27 -4.79
N ILE A 74 -2.51 5.28 -4.21
CA ILE A 74 -3.62 4.41 -4.65
C ILE A 74 -4.45 5.19 -5.69
N PRO A 75 -4.72 4.61 -6.88
CA PRO A 75 -5.65 5.18 -7.85
C PRO A 75 -7.02 5.43 -7.22
N ASN A 76 -7.70 6.50 -7.63
CA ASN A 76 -8.95 6.93 -6.99
C ASN A 76 -10.04 5.86 -7.09
N GLU A 77 -10.11 5.18 -8.23
CA GLU A 77 -10.97 4.03 -8.52
C GLU A 77 -10.75 2.84 -7.57
N ASN A 78 -9.53 2.69 -7.04
CA ASN A 78 -9.15 1.57 -6.17
C ASN A 78 -9.31 1.91 -4.68
N TYR A 79 -9.43 3.20 -4.34
CA TYR A 79 -9.40 3.65 -2.96
C TYR A 79 -10.47 2.99 -2.09
N ARG A 80 -11.72 2.94 -2.56
CA ARG A 80 -12.82 2.32 -1.81
C ARG A 80 -12.58 0.83 -1.56
N SER A 81 -12.06 0.13 -2.56
CA SER A 81 -11.74 -1.29 -2.46
C SER A 81 -10.58 -1.55 -1.51
N ALA A 82 -9.56 -0.68 -1.52
CA ALA A 82 -8.46 -0.72 -0.56
C ALA A 82 -8.93 -0.53 0.89
N ILE A 83 -9.86 0.40 1.14
CA ILE A 83 -10.46 0.58 2.47
C ILE A 83 -11.23 -0.68 2.90
N ASN A 84 -12.04 -1.24 2.00
CA ASN A 84 -12.79 -2.47 2.29
C ASN A 84 -11.88 -3.67 2.57
N LEU A 85 -10.77 -3.80 1.83
CA LEU A 85 -9.73 -4.80 2.08
C LEU A 85 -9.16 -4.64 3.50
N LEU A 86 -8.76 -3.42 3.87
CA LEU A 86 -8.21 -3.17 5.21
C LEU A 86 -9.22 -3.45 6.32
N LYS A 87 -10.50 -3.11 6.14
CA LYS A 87 -11.57 -3.44 7.09
C LYS A 87 -11.75 -4.95 7.28
N ARG A 88 -11.59 -5.74 6.21
CA ARG A 88 -11.63 -7.21 6.27
C ARG A 88 -10.50 -7.78 7.12
N TYR A 89 -9.32 -7.18 7.05
CA TYR A 89 -8.11 -7.64 7.76
C TYR A 89 -7.93 -6.99 9.14
N ALA A 90 -8.70 -5.96 9.48
CA ALA A 90 -8.63 -5.28 10.77
C ALA A 90 -8.81 -6.20 12.00
N PRO A 91 -9.67 -7.24 11.98
CA PRO A 91 -9.75 -8.20 13.08
C PRO A 91 -8.48 -9.03 13.29
N THR A 92 -7.67 -9.23 12.23
CA THR A 92 -6.44 -10.03 12.26
C THR A 92 -5.22 -9.20 12.66
N TYR A 93 -5.21 -7.92 12.28
CA TYR A 93 -4.06 -7.03 12.46
C TYR A 93 -4.44 -5.81 13.28
N GLU A 94 -4.09 -5.81 14.57
CA GLU A 94 -4.43 -4.74 15.50
C GLU A 94 -3.94 -3.35 15.06
N TRP A 95 -2.87 -3.27 14.25
CA TRP A 95 -2.32 -1.99 13.78
C TRP A 95 -3.17 -1.31 12.71
N ILE A 96 -4.16 -1.99 12.11
CA ILE A 96 -5.14 -1.41 11.21
C ILE A 96 -6.24 -0.75 12.06
N LYS A 97 -6.13 0.56 12.28
CA LYS A 97 -7.10 1.34 13.07
C LYS A 97 -7.55 2.57 12.27
N ASN A 98 -8.73 3.09 12.59
CA ASN A 98 -9.22 4.38 12.09
C ASN A 98 -9.31 4.48 10.56
N ILE A 99 -9.95 3.50 9.91
CA ILE A 99 -10.11 3.43 8.44
C ILE A 99 -11.57 3.35 7.98
#